data_AF-A0A6J1AWR4-F1
#
_entry.id   AF-A0A6J1AWR4-F1
#
_cell.length_a   1.000
_cell.length_b   1.000
_cell.length_c   1.000
_cell.angle_alpha   90.00
_cell.angle_beta   90.00
_cell.angle_gamma   90.00
#
_symmetry.space_group_name_H-M   'P 1'
#
loop_
_entity.id
_entity.type
_entity.pdbx_description
1 polymer ?
#
loop_
_entity_poly.entity_id
_entity_poly.type
_entity_poly.pdbx_seq_one_letter_code
_entity_poly.pdbx_strand_id
1 'polypeptide(L)' 'MDEEAPPPKSPPLSPPQQAAFHQDDATDDDENVKQLEECSALYLSLQDCLVNRNRNWKSCQMEVQALKACNERRKNSKGK' A
#
# COMPACT_ATOMS: atom_id res chain seq x y z
N MET A 1 18.77 -60.63 27.36
CA MET A 1 19.39 -59.55 28.14
C MET A 1 19.41 -58.27 27.29
N ASP A 2 18.30 -57.66 26.87
CA ASP A 2 16.85 -57.96 26.82
C ASP A 2 16.29 -57.11 25.63
N GLU A 3 15.24 -57.51 24.90
CA GLU A 3 13.82 -57.16 25.16
C GLU A 3 13.67 -55.69 25.69
N GLU A 4 12.86 -54.77 25.14
CA GLU A 4 11.43 -54.90 24.85
C GLU A 4 10.84 -53.67 24.05
N ALA A 5 9.87 -53.96 23.16
CA ALA A 5 8.72 -53.19 22.61
C ALA A 5 8.71 -51.65 22.25
N PRO A 6 7.93 -51.25 21.21
CA PRO A 6 7.48 -49.86 20.90
C PRO A 6 5.97 -49.61 21.18
N PRO A 7 5.35 -48.43 20.87
CA PRO A 7 5.81 -47.03 20.83
C PRO A 7 5.08 -46.16 21.92
N PRO A 8 3.90 -45.47 21.79
CA PRO A 8 3.15 -44.78 20.71
C PRO A 8 2.81 -43.26 20.96
N LYS A 9 2.05 -42.65 20.02
CA LYS A 9 1.23 -41.39 20.08
C LYS A 9 1.92 -40.01 19.96
N SER A 10 1.62 -39.34 18.84
CA SER A 10 1.90 -37.94 18.51
C SER A 10 1.08 -36.92 19.31
N PRO A 11 1.48 -35.64 19.27
CA PRO A 11 0.58 -34.59 18.76
C PRO A 11 1.10 -34.01 17.43
N PRO A 12 0.24 -33.39 16.59
CA PRO A 12 0.66 -32.80 15.34
C PRO A 12 1.54 -31.56 15.58
N LEU A 13 2.60 -31.45 14.78
CA LEU A 13 3.48 -30.29 14.73
C LEU A 13 2.68 -29.06 14.29
N SER A 14 2.53 -28.06 15.15
CA SER A 14 1.86 -26.80 14.81
C SER A 14 2.71 -26.00 13.81
N PRO A 15 2.23 -25.69 12.58
CA PRO A 15 2.84 -24.68 11.75
C PRO A 15 2.50 -23.28 12.28
N PRO A 16 3.32 -22.25 12.01
CA PRO A 16 3.17 -20.94 12.65
C PRO A 16 1.83 -20.25 12.36
N GLN A 17 1.48 -19.40 13.33
CA GLN A 17 0.39 -18.44 13.30
C GLN A 17 0.19 -17.80 11.92
N GLN A 18 -1.05 -17.92 11.42
CA GLN A 18 -1.74 -16.93 10.60
C GLN A 18 -0.88 -16.27 9.51
N ALA A 19 -0.96 -16.84 8.30
CA ALA A 19 -0.44 -16.24 7.07
C ALA A 19 -0.63 -14.72 7.08
N ALA A 20 0.47 -14.01 6.82
CA ALA A 20 0.65 -12.60 7.09
C ALA A 20 -0.60 -11.76 6.82
N PHE A 21 -1.03 -11.00 7.83
CA PHE A 21 -2.07 -9.99 7.70
C PHE A 21 -1.56 -8.88 6.76
N HIS A 22 -1.85 -9.07 5.47
CA HIS A 22 -1.89 -8.13 4.35
C HIS A 22 -1.00 -6.87 4.38
N GLN A 23 -0.28 -6.71 3.26
CA GLN A 23 0.27 -5.45 2.73
C GLN A 23 1.49 -4.89 3.44
N ASP A 24 2.62 -5.51 3.09
CA ASP A 24 3.68 -4.86 2.33
C ASP A 24 3.71 -3.31 2.37
N ASP A 25 4.72 -2.85 3.12
CA ASP A 25 5.41 -1.56 3.07
C ASP A 25 5.09 -0.63 1.87
N ALA A 26 4.21 0.34 2.11
CA ALA A 26 4.35 1.74 1.69
C ALA A 26 4.76 2.06 0.21
N THR A 27 4.29 1.29 -0.79
CA THR A 27 4.65 1.56 -2.21
C THR A 27 3.49 1.56 -3.24
N ASP A 28 2.22 1.63 -2.81
CA ASP A 28 1.05 1.84 -3.69
C ASP A 28 0.82 3.33 -4.03
N ASP A 29 1.86 4.05 -4.52
CA ASP A 29 1.73 5.49 -4.85
C ASP A 29 2.63 5.95 -6.03
N ASP A 30 2.80 5.14 -7.08
CA ASP A 30 3.42 5.63 -8.34
C ASP A 30 2.87 5.00 -9.64
N GLU A 31 2.39 3.75 -9.64
CA GLU A 31 1.71 3.11 -10.80
C GLU A 31 0.39 3.82 -11.23
N ASN A 32 -0.09 4.79 -10.43
CA ASN A 32 -1.26 5.60 -10.74
C ASN A 32 -0.95 6.84 -11.61
N VAL A 33 0.31 7.30 -11.70
CA VAL A 33 0.64 8.61 -12.29
C VAL A 33 0.24 8.73 -13.77
N LYS A 34 0.44 7.68 -14.56
CA LYS A 34 -0.02 7.61 -15.96
C LYS A 34 -1.55 7.60 -16.10
N GLN A 35 -2.27 7.14 -15.07
CA GLN A 35 -3.73 7.07 -15.08
C GLN A 35 -4.39 8.39 -14.66
N LEU A 36 -3.64 9.38 -14.20
CA LEU A 36 -4.18 10.65 -13.72
C LEU A 36 -4.80 11.52 -14.84
N GLU A 37 -4.33 11.37 -16.09
CA GLU A 37 -4.72 12.20 -17.26
C GLU A 37 -4.80 13.70 -16.91
N GLU A 38 -6.01 14.26 -16.79
CA GLU A 38 -6.31 15.65 -16.39
C GLU A 38 -5.73 16.05 -15.01
N CYS A 39 -5.56 15.09 -14.11
CA CYS A 39 -5.03 15.29 -12.76
C CYS A 39 -3.49 15.24 -12.70
N SER A 40 -2.82 14.87 -13.80
CA SER A 40 -1.35 14.74 -13.85
C SER A 40 -0.63 16.07 -13.55
N ALA A 41 -1.18 17.19 -14.00
CA ALA A 41 -0.64 18.52 -13.71
C ALA A 41 -0.62 18.85 -12.20
N LEU A 42 -1.62 18.38 -11.44
CA LEU A 42 -1.69 18.56 -9.99
C LEU A 42 -0.70 17.65 -9.26
N TYR A 43 -0.43 16.46 -9.78
CA TYR A 43 0.60 15.57 -9.25
C TYR A 43 2.02 16.09 -9.52
N LEU A 44 2.27 16.70 -10.69
CA LEU A 44 3.53 17.41 -10.95
C LEU A 44 3.70 18.63 -10.02
N SER A 45 2.64 19.38 -9.74
CA SER A 45 2.65 20.46 -8.74
C SER A 45 2.94 19.95 -7.32
N LEU A 46 2.39 18.78 -6.96
CA LEU A 46 2.70 18.12 -5.68
C LEU A 46 4.16 17.67 -5.61
N GLN A 47 4.70 17.07 -6.67
CA GLN A 47 6.11 16.72 -6.74
C GLN A 47 7.03 17.93 -6.58
N ASP A 48 6.77 19.03 -7.29
CA ASP A 48 7.56 20.27 -7.16
C ASP A 48 7.52 20.80 -5.73
N CYS A 49 6.32 20.87 -5.11
CA CYS A 49 6.21 21.28 -3.72
C CYS A 49 6.98 20.33 -2.78
N LEU A 50 6.90 19.01 -2.99
CA LEU A 50 7.64 18.04 -2.18
C LEU A 50 9.16 18.22 -2.31
N VAL A 51 9.68 18.46 -3.52
CA VAL A 51 11.11 18.79 -3.73
C VAL A 51 11.47 20.08 -2.97
N ASN A 52 10.66 21.13 -3.11
CA ASN A 52 10.87 22.44 -2.48
C ASN A 52 10.60 22.49 -0.96
N ARG A 53 10.02 21.43 -0.37
CA ARG A 53 9.65 21.33 1.05
C ARG A 53 10.27 20.12 1.75
N ASN A 54 11.40 19.60 1.26
CA ASN A 54 12.13 18.48 1.88
C ASN A 54 11.21 17.24 2.09
N ARG A 55 10.42 16.92 1.05
CA ARG A 55 9.39 15.87 1.00
C ARG A 55 8.28 15.99 2.07
N ASN A 56 8.08 17.17 2.66
CA ASN A 56 7.04 17.39 3.66
C ASN A 56 5.66 17.64 3.03
N TRP A 57 4.91 16.56 2.79
CA TRP A 57 3.54 16.62 2.26
C TRP A 57 2.57 17.46 3.11
N LYS A 58 2.83 17.67 4.40
CA LYS A 58 2.02 18.57 5.25
C LYS A 58 2.20 20.05 4.89
N SER A 59 3.33 20.42 4.27
CA SER A 59 3.54 21.75 3.70
C SER A 59 2.94 21.90 2.30
N CYS A 60 2.55 20.79 1.65
CA CYS A 60 1.97 20.74 0.31
C CYS A 60 0.47 20.39 0.34
N GLN A 61 -0.23 20.85 1.39
CA GLN A 61 -1.62 20.50 1.64
C GLN A 61 -2.57 20.98 0.53
N MET A 62 -2.25 22.09 -0.13
CA MET A 62 -3.06 22.61 -1.24
C MET A 62 -2.99 21.67 -2.46
N GLU A 63 -1.79 21.22 -2.80
CA GLU A 63 -1.52 20.31 -3.92
C GLU A 63 -2.12 18.92 -3.63
N VAL A 64 -1.95 18.40 -2.41
CA VAL A 64 -2.57 17.13 -1.96
C VAL A 64 -4.10 17.18 -2.06
N GLN A 65 -4.74 18.25 -1.58
CA GLN A 65 -6.20 18.38 -1.62
C GLN A 65 -6.71 18.55 -3.05
N ALA A 66 -6.04 19.36 -3.88
CA ALA A 66 -6.40 19.55 -5.28
C ALA A 66 -6.30 18.24 -6.08
N LEU A 67 -5.19 17.50 -5.91
CA LEU A 67 -4.98 16.19 -6.54
C LEU A 67 -6.06 15.18 -6.12
N LYS A 68 -6.35 15.09 -4.81
CA LYS A 68 -7.41 14.20 -4.29
C LYS A 68 -8.78 14.55 -4.90
N ALA A 69 -9.17 15.83 -4.88
CA ALA A 69 -10.45 16.29 -5.42
C ALA A 69 -10.54 16.12 -6.95
N CYS A 70 -9.42 16.07 -7.66
CA CYS A 70 -9.38 15.72 -9.08
C CYS A 70 -9.62 14.21 -9.28
N ASN A 71 -8.88 13.37 -8.53
CA ASN A 71 -9.00 11.92 -8.60
C ASN A 71 -10.40 11.41 -8.21
N GLU A 72 -11.04 12.01 -7.20
CA GLU A 72 -12.42 11.67 -6.81
C GLU A 72 -13.43 12.01 -7.91
N ARG A 73 -13.30 13.19 -8.55
CA ARG A 73 -14.15 13.56 -9.71
C ARG A 73 -13.97 12.59 -10.88
N ARG A 74 -12.71 12.28 -11.23
CA ARG A 74 -12.36 11.33 -12.28
C ARG A 74 -12.93 9.93 -12.01
N LYS A 75 -12.79 9.42 -10.79
CA LYS A 75 -13.35 8.13 -10.36
C LYS A 75 -14.87 8.09 -10.52
N ASN A 76 -15.56 9.17 -10.18
CA ASN A 76 -17.01 9.29 -10.34
C ASN A 76 -17.44 9.40 -11.82
N SER A 77 -16.62 10.00 -12.69
CA SER A 77 -16.85 10.06 -14.14
C SER A 77 -16.59 8.75 -14.88
N LYS A 78 -15.69 7.88 -14.36
CA LYS A 78 -15.33 6.60 -15.00
C LYS A 78 -16.35 5.47 -14.73
N GLY A 79 -17.25 5.66 -13.76
CA GLY A 79 -18.22 4.65 -13.30
C GLY A 79 -19.68 4.96 -13.67
N LYS A 80 -19.92 5.72 -14.74
CA LYS A 80 -21.25 6.23 -15.13
C LYS A 80 -21.49 6.15 -16.63
#